data_AF-A0AAD5PQ16-F1
#
_entry.id   AF-A0AAD5PQ16-F1
#
_cell.length_a   1.000
_cell.length_b   1.000
_cell.length_c   1.000
_cell.angle_alpha   90.00
_cell.angle_beta   90.00
_cell.angle_gamma   90.00
#
_symmetry.space_group_name_H-M   'P 1'
#
loop_
_entity.id
_entity.type
_entity.pdbx_description
1 polymer ?
#
loop_
_entity_poly.entity_id
_entity_poly.type
_entity_poly.pdbx_seq_one_letter_code
_entity_poly.pdbx_strand_id
1 'polypeptide(L)'
;MANAISEGPENSNITEEQLKFPGLFKGIRKLKNFTVKLHIDTSVTPVANAHRRIPLHLRKATELELQHLVEMDIIEPVEGPTPWVSPVVGVTKPHNKTKIRMCR
;
A
#
# COMPACT_ATOMS: atom_id res chain seq x y z
N MET A 1 28.33 -13.39 5.23
CA MET A 1 27.53 -12.73 6.28
C MET A 1 26.09 -12.69 5.77
N ALA A 2 25.32 -13.76 5.94
CA ALA A 2 24.44 -13.98 7.09
C ALA A 2 23.39 -12.86 7.26
N ASN A 3 22.17 -13.08 6.77
CA ASN A 3 21.08 -13.47 7.67
C ASN A 3 19.86 -13.99 6.92
N ALA A 4 19.42 -15.16 7.39
CA ALA A 4 18.16 -15.79 7.09
C ALA A 4 16.99 -14.93 7.59
N ILE A 5 15.91 -14.91 6.81
CA ILE A 5 14.58 -14.61 7.33
C ILE A 5 13.83 -15.94 7.29
N SER A 6 13.64 -16.51 8.47
CA SER A 6 12.88 -17.74 8.71
C SER A 6 11.40 -17.50 8.39
N GLU A 7 10.91 -18.04 7.28
CA GLU A 7 9.49 -18.27 7.09
C GLU A 7 9.09 -19.50 7.93
N GLY A 8 8.28 -19.26 8.96
CA GLY A 8 7.60 -20.30 9.73
C GLY A 8 6.59 -21.06 8.86
N PRO A 9 6.08 -22.21 9.33
CA PRO A 9 5.67 -23.32 8.48
C PRO A 9 4.45 -22.94 7.62
N GLU A 10 4.65 -22.86 6.30
CA GLU A 10 3.54 -22.96 5.37
C GLU A 10 3.01 -24.39 5.42
N ASN A 11 1.92 -24.57 6.17
CA ASN A 11 1.17 -25.82 6.19
C ASN A 11 0.72 -26.13 4.76
N SER A 12 1.37 -27.10 4.14
CA SER A 12 1.24 -27.49 2.75
C SER A 12 -0.08 -28.20 2.48
N ASN A 13 -1.14 -27.43 2.26
CA ASN A 13 -2.35 -27.91 1.59
C ASN A 13 -2.60 -27.03 0.36
N ILE A 14 -1.69 -27.14 -0.62
CA ILE A 14 -1.86 -26.47 -1.92
C ILE A 14 -3.02 -27.13 -2.63
N THR A 15 -4.05 -26.36 -2.95
CA THR A 15 -5.23 -26.85 -3.70
C THR A 15 -4.87 -27.05 -5.16
N GLU A 16 -5.49 -28.03 -5.83
CA GLU A 16 -5.24 -28.32 -7.27
C GLU A 16 -5.40 -27.08 -8.16
N GLU A 17 -6.31 -26.17 -7.79
CA GLU A 17 -6.54 -24.90 -8.49
C GLU A 17 -5.33 -23.95 -8.43
N GLN A 18 -4.62 -23.93 -7.30
CA GLN A 18 -3.41 -23.12 -7.12
C GLN A 18 -2.25 -23.66 -7.96
N LEU A 19 -2.17 -24.98 -8.15
CA LEU A 19 -1.21 -25.62 -9.07
C LEU A 19 -1.56 -25.34 -10.53
N LYS A 20 -2.85 -25.32 -10.86
CA LYS A 20 -3.33 -25.07 -12.22
C LYS A 20 -3.13 -23.62 -12.66
N PHE A 21 -3.28 -22.67 -11.75
CA PHE A 21 -3.14 -21.25 -12.03
C PHE A 21 -2.22 -20.53 -11.04
N PRO A 22 -0.92 -20.88 -11.00
CA PRO A 22 0.01 -20.40 -9.98
C PRO A 22 0.21 -18.89 -10.04
N GLY A 23 -0.02 -18.28 -11.20
CA GLY A 23 0.00 -16.83 -11.32
C GLY A 23 -1.13 -16.16 -10.53
N LEU A 24 -2.33 -16.73 -10.49
CA LEU A 24 -3.54 -16.06 -9.95
C LEU A 24 -3.43 -15.76 -8.46
N PHE A 25 -2.71 -16.60 -7.72
CA PHE A 25 -2.65 -16.58 -6.26
C PHE A 25 -1.36 -15.97 -5.70
N LYS A 26 -0.52 -15.37 -6.55
CA LYS A 26 0.76 -14.76 -6.13
C LYS A 26 0.73 -13.24 -6.27
N GLY A 27 1.03 -12.57 -5.16
CA GLY A 27 1.27 -11.13 -5.10
C GLY A 27 0.06 -10.25 -5.47
N ILE A 28 0.32 -8.94 -5.57
CA ILE A 28 -0.66 -7.95 -6.03
C ILE A 28 -0.64 -7.91 -7.56
N ARG A 29 -1.82 -7.87 -8.18
CA ARG A 29 -1.98 -7.87 -9.64
C ARG A 29 -2.22 -6.46 -10.15
N LYS A 30 -1.65 -6.15 -11.32
CA LYS A 30 -1.85 -4.90 -12.07
C LYS A 30 -2.57 -5.21 -13.37
N LEU A 31 -3.63 -4.45 -13.67
CA LEU A 31 -4.29 -4.54 -14.97
C LEU A 31 -3.39 -3.89 -16.02
N LYS A 32 -2.84 -4.71 -16.93
CA LYS A 32 -1.89 -4.25 -17.94
C LYS A 32 -2.62 -3.60 -19.11
N ASN A 33 -1.98 -2.61 -19.74
CA ASN A 33 -2.45 -1.92 -20.95
C ASN A 33 -3.80 -1.20 -20.79
N PHE A 34 -4.16 -0.86 -19.56
CA PHE A 34 -5.38 -0.09 -19.27
C PHE A 34 -5.06 1.01 -18.27
N THR A 35 -5.36 2.25 -18.64
CA THR A 35 -5.24 3.41 -17.74
C THR A 35 -6.64 3.89 -17.42
N VAL A 36 -6.99 3.89 -16.13
CA VAL A 36 -8.30 4.35 -15.66
C VAL A 36 -8.38 5.87 -15.83
N LYS A 37 -9.40 6.35 -16.55
CA LYS A 37 -9.76 7.77 -16.58
C LYS A 37 -10.80 8.06 -15.50
N LEU A 38 -10.42 8.85 -14.50
CA LEU A 38 -11.36 9.35 -13.50
C LEU A 38 -12.17 10.51 -14.11
N HIS A 39 -13.50 10.38 -14.11
CA HIS A 39 -14.39 11.45 -14.55
C HIS A 39 -14.62 12.41 -13.37
N ILE A 40 -14.17 13.65 -13.52
CA ILE A 40 -14.23 14.69 -12.49
C ILE A 40 -15.16 15.79 -12.98
N ASP A 41 -16.05 16.24 -12.11
CA ASP A 41 -16.85 17.44 -12.34
C ASP A 41 -15.97 18.69 -12.15
N THR A 42 -15.82 19.47 -13.22
CA THR A 42 -14.97 20.68 -13.22
C THR A 42 -15.61 21.87 -12.51
N SER A 43 -16.91 21.82 -12.20
CA SER A 43 -17.58 22.84 -11.40
C SER A 43 -17.22 22.78 -9.91
N VAL A 44 -16.65 21.65 -9.45
CA VAL A 44 -16.27 21.44 -8.05
C VAL A 44 -14.87 21.97 -7.79
N THR A 45 -14.74 22.85 -6.81
CA THR A 45 -13.45 23.38 -6.36
C THR A 45 -12.62 22.30 -5.66
N PRO A 46 -11.37 22.06 -6.09
CA PRO A 46 -10.46 21.12 -5.43
C PRO A 46 -10.17 21.50 -3.97
N VAL A 47 -10.06 20.49 -3.11
CA VAL A 47 -9.73 20.68 -1.68
C VAL A 47 -8.39 20.03 -1.37
N ALA A 48 -7.46 20.87 -0.91
CA ALA A 48 -6.17 20.45 -0.38
C ALA A 48 -6.15 20.58 1.15
N ASN A 49 -6.31 19.45 1.83
CA ASN A 49 -6.25 19.41 3.28
C ASN A 49 -4.80 19.25 3.77
N ALA A 50 -4.41 20.05 4.77
CA ALA A 50 -3.09 19.96 5.38
C ALA A 50 -2.83 18.57 5.98
N HIS A 51 -1.59 18.11 5.86
CA HIS A 51 -1.19 16.81 6.41
C HIS A 51 -1.26 16.82 7.95
N ARG A 52 -1.82 15.77 8.54
CA ARG A 52 -1.88 15.61 9.99
C ARG A 52 -0.55 15.07 10.52
N ARG A 53 -0.12 15.58 11.67
CA ARG A 53 1.12 15.09 12.30
C ARG A 53 0.99 13.62 12.69
N ILE A 54 1.87 12.78 12.16
CA ILE A 54 1.96 11.36 12.51
C ILE A 54 2.54 11.23 13.94
N PRO A 55 1.88 10.45 14.84
CA PRO A 55 2.40 10.15 16.18
C PRO A 55 3.81 9.57 16.14
N LEU A 56 4.66 9.97 17.08
CA LEU A 56 6.10 9.63 17.07
C LEU A 56 6.36 8.11 16.95
N HIS A 57 5.60 7.31 17.69
CA HIS A 57 5.74 5.85 17.70
C HIS A 57 5.34 5.18 16.36
N LEU A 58 4.56 5.85 15.51
CA LEU A 58 4.15 5.33 14.21
C LEU A 58 5.03 5.80 13.06
N ARG A 59 5.81 6.88 13.23
CA ARG A 59 6.57 7.50 12.13
C ARG A 59 7.43 6.52 11.35
N LYS A 60 8.26 5.73 12.05
CA LYS A 60 9.15 4.75 11.42
C LYS A 60 8.38 3.67 10.67
N ALA A 61 7.28 3.19 11.26
CA ALA A 61 6.43 2.20 10.62
C ALA A 61 5.69 2.77 9.39
N THR A 62 5.29 4.04 9.46
CA THR A 62 4.69 4.76 8.32
C THR A 62 5.66 4.95 7.17
N GLU A 63 6.90 5.33 7.46
CA GLU A 63 7.94 5.48 6.45
C GLU A 63 8.25 4.16 5.73
N LEU A 64 8.40 3.07 6.50
CA LEU A 64 8.63 1.74 5.93
C LEU A 64 7.47 1.25 5.05
N GLU A 65 6.22 1.48 5.47
CA GLU A 65 5.06 1.10 4.67
C GLU A 65 4.97 1.94 3.38
N LEU A 66 5.25 3.24 3.44
CA LEU A 66 5.28 4.10 2.25
C LEU A 66 6.36 3.63 1.27
N GLN A 67 7.56 3.35 1.76
CA GLN A 67 8.66 2.85 0.94
C GLN A 67 8.29 1.51 0.29
N HIS A 68 7.69 0.60 1.06
CA HIS A 68 7.19 -0.68 0.54
C HIS A 68 6.14 -0.52 -0.56
N LEU A 69 5.20 0.43 -0.42
CA LEU A 69 4.19 0.71 -1.44
C LEU A 69 4.77 1.31 -2.73
N VAL A 70 5.84 2.12 -2.62
CA VAL A 70 6.60 2.62 -3.77
C VAL A 70 7.34 1.49 -4.47
N GLU A 71 8.03 0.62 -3.71
CA GLU A 71 8.74 -0.54 -4.24
C GLU A 71 7.80 -1.53 -4.96
N MET A 72 6.55 -1.64 -4.51
CA MET A 72 5.51 -2.46 -5.15
C MET A 72 4.82 -1.78 -6.35
N ASP A 73 5.24 -0.56 -6.75
CA ASP A 73 4.63 0.18 -7.86
C ASP A 73 3.12 0.43 -7.67
N ILE A 74 2.70 0.65 -6.41
CA ILE A 74 1.31 0.99 -6.06
C ILE A 74 1.11 2.50 -5.96
N ILE A 75 2.12 3.21 -5.42
CA ILE A 75 2.13 4.66 -5.30
C ILE A 75 3.42 5.20 -5.91
N GLU A 76 3.38 6.46 -6.35
CA GLU A 76 4.52 7.15 -6.94
C GLU A 76 4.72 8.52 -6.26
N PRO A 77 5.96 9.01 -6.17
CA PRO A 77 6.23 10.38 -5.78
C PRO A 77 5.68 11.35 -6.84
N VAL A 78 5.01 12.41 -6.40
CA VAL A 78 4.47 13.44 -7.29
C VAL A 78 5.25 14.73 -7.08
N GLU A 79 5.67 15.36 -8.19
CA GLU A 79 6.29 16.67 -8.17
C GLU A 79 5.25 17.77 -8.40
N GLY A 80 5.27 18.81 -7.56
CA GLY A 80 4.40 19.98 -7.68
C GLY A 80 3.09 19.91 -6.88
N PRO A 81 2.32 21.01 -6.86
CA PRO A 81 1.08 21.09 -6.08
C PRO A 81 -0.03 20.25 -6.71
N THR A 82 -0.54 19.26 -5.98
CA THR A 82 -1.76 18.55 -6.37
C THR A 82 -3.00 19.34 -5.95
N PRO A 83 -4.02 19.47 -6.82
CA PRO A 83 -5.26 20.16 -6.45
C PRO A 83 -6.01 19.47 -5.30
N TRP A 84 -5.85 18.15 -5.18
CA TRP A 84 -6.51 17.32 -4.18
C TRP A 84 -5.49 16.71 -3.23
N VAL A 85 -5.57 17.08 -1.95
CA VAL A 85 -4.72 16.51 -0.90
C VAL A 85 -5.62 16.01 0.21
N SER A 86 -5.42 14.76 0.62
CA SER A 86 -6.09 14.17 1.78
C SER A 86 -5.05 13.69 2.78
N PRO A 87 -5.20 14.03 4.06
CA PRO A 87 -4.26 13.58 5.08
C PRO A 87 -4.35 12.07 5.23
N VAL A 88 -3.20 11.42 5.42
CA VAL A 88 -3.14 9.98 5.67
C VAL A 88 -3.09 9.74 7.18
N VAL A 89 -3.76 8.68 7.64
CA VAL A 89 -3.78 8.23 9.02
C VAL A 89 -3.22 6.81 9.11
N GLY A 90 -2.15 6.62 9.87
CA GLY A 90 -1.60 5.30 10.17
C GLY A 90 -2.27 4.70 11.40
N VAL A 91 -2.78 3.47 11.28
CA VAL A 91 -3.35 2.70 12.39
C VAL A 91 -2.65 1.34 12.48
N THR A 92 -2.30 0.86 13.67
CA THR A 92 -1.69 -0.47 13.84
C THR A 92 -2.67 -1.59 13.46
N LYS A 93 -2.18 -2.67 12.83
CA LYS A 93 -3.02 -3.84 12.54
C LYS A 93 -3.34 -4.60 13.84
N PRO A 94 -4.58 -5.10 14.04
CA PRO A 94 -4.99 -5.75 15.30
C PRO A 94 -4.08 -6.91 15.74
N HIS A 95 -3.64 -7.74 14.78
CA HIS A 95 -2.82 -8.93 15.06
C HIS A 95 -1.31 -8.66 14.97
N ASN A 96 -0.90 -7.48 14.51
CA ASN A 96 0.51 -7.14 14.38
C ASN A 96 0.72 -5.64 14.62
N LYS A 97 1.15 -5.31 15.83
CA LYS A 97 1.38 -3.92 16.27
C LYS A 97 2.58 -3.25 15.57
N THR A 98 3.47 -4.01 14.92
CA THR A 98 4.61 -3.45 14.19
C THR A 98 4.25 -3.05 12.77
N LYS A 99 3.18 -3.62 12.21
CA LYS A 99 2.65 -3.26 10.89
C LYS A 99 1.54 -2.23 11.03
N ILE A 100 1.58 -1.21 10.18
CA ILE A 100 0.52 -0.22 10.10
C ILE A 100 -0.38 -0.48 8.89
N ARG A 101 -1.59 0.08 8.95
CA ARG A 101 -2.52 0.24 7.84
C ARG A 101 -2.66 1.73 7.60
N MET A 102 -2.40 2.14 6.37
CA MET A 102 -2.63 3.51 5.91
C MET A 102 -4.12 3.66 5.57
N CYS A 103 -4.77 4.64 6.19
CA CYS A 103 -6.17 4.99 5.98
C CYS A 103 -6.27 6.44 5.48
N ARG A 104 -7.30 6.71 4.68
CA ARG A 104 -7.77 8.06 4.40
C ARG A 104 -8.80 8.49 5.44
#